data_AF-A0A497JCG0-F1
#
_entry.id   AF-A0A497JCG0-F1
#
_cell.length_a   1.000
_cell.length_b   1.000
_cell.length_c   1.000
_cell.angle_alpha   90.00
_cell.angle_beta   90.00
_cell.angle_gamma   90.00
#
_symmetry.space_group_name_H-M   'P 1'
#
loop_
_entity.id
_entity.type
_entity.pdbx_description
1 polymer ?
#
loop_
_entity_poly.entity_id
_entity_poly.type
_entity_poly.pdbx_seq_one_letter_code
_entity_poly.pdbx_strand_id
1 'polypeptide(L)'
;IAILLSVFLPKSAEKICKQLGTKIGSFEDIGKEKIKAGQKIGKIKPLFPKLDDKRIEELKKITSKVTKYDELFRKEIDFKEFQKYRITIGKILAIDGNKIKIKIGEEIKEAEIKEKIDSSAIGKKIAVLLEEPIKILLAKRGDKVSLITIDKDIKTGVRVR
;
A
#
# COMPACT_ATOMS: atom_id res chain seq x y z
N ILE A 1 -20.17 29.05 24.54
CA ILE A 1 -19.43 27.85 24.04
C ILE A 1 -20.17 27.16 22.89
N ALA A 2 -21.45 26.80 23.01
CA ALA A 2 -22.20 26.16 21.93
C ALA A 2 -22.17 26.97 20.61
N ILE A 3 -22.36 28.29 20.68
CA ILE A 3 -22.29 29.19 19.51
C ILE A 3 -20.92 29.12 18.83
N LEU A 4 -19.82 29.18 19.59
CA LEU A 4 -18.45 29.04 19.05
C LEU A 4 -18.20 27.67 18.42
N LEU A 5 -18.70 26.60 19.04
CA LEU A 5 -18.57 25.25 18.54
C LEU A 5 -19.40 25.00 17.27
N SER A 6 -20.39 25.84 16.96
CA SER A 6 -21.29 25.60 15.82
C SER A 6 -20.55 25.60 14.47
N VAL A 7 -19.46 26.36 14.33
CA VAL A 7 -18.63 26.43 13.12
C VAL A 7 -17.89 25.12 12.86
N PHE A 8 -17.39 24.49 13.93
CA PHE A 8 -16.53 23.31 13.84
C PHE A 8 -17.30 22.01 14.03
N LEU A 9 -18.27 22.02 14.94
CA LEU A 9 -19.02 20.87 15.42
C LEU A 9 -20.52 21.24 15.59
N PRO A 10 -21.24 21.53 14.49
CA PRO A 10 -22.63 22.00 14.54
C PRO A 10 -23.55 21.03 15.31
N LYS A 11 -23.37 19.72 15.09
CA LYS A 11 -24.15 18.68 15.79
C LYS A 11 -23.89 18.66 17.30
N SER A 12 -22.66 18.93 17.72
CA SER A 12 -22.32 18.98 19.16
C SER A 12 -22.85 20.26 19.80
N ALA A 13 -22.76 21.39 19.09
CA ALA A 13 -23.36 22.65 19.50
C ALA A 13 -24.87 22.51 19.75
N GLU A 14 -25.59 21.87 18.82
CA GLU A 14 -27.03 21.61 18.99
C GLU A 14 -27.34 20.73 20.21
N LYS A 15 -26.54 19.69 20.45
CA LYS A 15 -26.70 18.82 21.62
C LYS A 15 -26.51 19.60 22.92
N ILE A 16 -25.55 20.51 22.97
CA ILE A 16 -25.32 21.38 24.13
C ILE A 16 -26.55 22.27 24.35
N CYS A 17 -27.04 22.97 23.33
CA CYS A 17 -28.24 23.80 23.43
C CYS A 17 -29.48 23.00 23.86
N LYS A 18 -29.70 21.80 23.31
CA LYS A 18 -30.77 20.88 23.73
C LYS A 18 -30.68 20.48 25.21
N GLN A 19 -29.47 20.24 25.72
CA GLN A 19 -29.26 19.93 27.13
C GLN A 19 -29.50 21.17 28.00
N LEU A 20 -29.11 22.36 27.56
CA LEU A 20 -29.35 23.61 28.28
C LEU A 20 -30.80 24.12 28.13
N GLY A 21 -31.63 23.48 27.29
CA GLY A 21 -32.99 23.93 27.00
C GLY A 21 -33.03 25.25 26.22
N THR A 22 -31.97 25.58 25.49
CA THR A 22 -31.84 26.81 24.69
C THR A 22 -31.80 26.50 23.20
N LYS A 23 -31.88 27.55 22.37
CA LYS A 23 -31.60 27.48 20.94
C LYS A 23 -30.17 27.96 20.66
N ILE A 24 -29.66 27.67 19.47
CA ILE A 24 -28.39 28.27 19.02
C ILE A 24 -28.67 29.73 18.67
N GLY A 25 -28.02 30.65 19.37
CA GLY A 25 -28.01 32.08 19.07
C GLY A 25 -26.99 32.45 17.99
N SER A 26 -26.86 33.75 17.73
CA SER A 26 -25.92 34.31 16.77
C SER A 26 -24.54 34.55 17.38
N PHE A 27 -23.52 34.83 16.55
CA PHE A 27 -22.18 35.16 17.06
C PHE A 27 -22.16 36.43 17.93
N GLU A 28 -23.11 37.34 17.72
CA GLU A 28 -23.21 38.58 18.49
C GLU A 28 -23.67 38.36 19.93
N ASP A 29 -24.29 37.21 20.20
CA ASP A 29 -24.83 36.80 21.49
C ASP A 29 -23.76 36.14 22.39
N ILE A 30 -22.55 35.90 21.85
CA ILE A 30 -21.44 35.30 22.59
C ILE A 30 -21.09 36.18 23.80
N GLY A 31 -21.21 35.60 25.00
CA GLY A 31 -20.91 36.29 26.26
C GLY A 31 -22.03 37.20 26.77
N LYS A 32 -23.08 37.45 25.96
CA LYS A 32 -24.24 38.26 26.34
C LYS A 32 -25.43 37.41 26.77
N GLU A 33 -25.63 36.27 26.12
CA GLU A 33 -26.75 35.38 26.40
C GLU A 33 -26.55 34.62 27.72
N LYS A 34 -27.39 34.93 28.71
CA LYS A 34 -27.41 34.28 30.03
C LYS A 34 -28.58 33.32 30.12
N ILE A 35 -28.33 32.12 30.63
CA ILE A 35 -29.39 31.16 30.96
C ILE A 35 -30.21 31.74 32.11
N LYS A 36 -31.54 31.78 31.96
CA LYS A 36 -32.43 32.33 33.00
C LYS A 36 -32.46 31.39 34.21
N ALA A 37 -32.49 31.97 35.41
CA ALA A 37 -32.69 31.18 36.63
C ALA A 37 -34.06 30.48 36.59
N GLY A 38 -34.09 29.21 37.04
CA GLY A 38 -35.31 28.38 36.99
C GLY A 38 -35.61 27.74 35.64
N GLN A 39 -34.74 27.90 34.64
CA GLN A 39 -34.90 27.26 33.33
C GLN A 39 -34.77 25.73 33.44
N LYS A 40 -35.71 25.01 32.83
CA LYS A 40 -35.68 23.54 32.77
C LYS A 40 -34.56 23.07 31.87
N ILE A 41 -33.64 22.30 32.44
CA ILE A 41 -32.56 21.63 31.73
C ILE A 41 -33.13 20.39 31.02
N GLY A 42 -32.64 20.11 29.82
CA GLY A 42 -33.00 18.93 29.04
C GLY A 42 -32.31 17.64 29.55
N LYS A 43 -32.46 16.55 28.79
CA LYS A 43 -31.87 15.26 29.15
C LYS A 43 -30.35 15.29 28.97
N ILE A 44 -29.61 15.21 30.08
CA ILE A 44 -28.15 15.16 30.10
C ILE A 44 -27.68 13.84 29.46
N LYS A 45 -26.75 13.95 28.51
CA LYS A 45 -26.09 12.82 27.82
C LYS A 45 -24.63 13.16 27.53
N PRO A 46 -23.73 12.17 27.44
CA PRO A 46 -22.36 12.42 26.99
C PRO A 46 -22.32 13.08 25.60
N LEU A 47 -21.61 14.21 25.46
CA LEU A 47 -21.47 14.90 24.18
C LEU A 47 -20.55 14.14 23.22
N PHE A 48 -19.47 13.58 23.77
CA PHE A 48 -18.44 12.82 23.07
C PHE A 48 -18.31 11.45 23.71
N PRO A 49 -19.14 10.46 23.33
CA PRO A 49 -18.91 9.09 23.77
C PRO A 49 -17.58 8.60 23.21
N LYS A 50 -16.83 7.86 24.03
CA LYS A 50 -15.62 7.18 23.55
C LYS A 50 -16.01 6.19 22.45
N LEU A 51 -15.14 6.03 21.47
CA LEU A 51 -15.29 4.98 20.46
C LEU A 51 -14.89 3.64 21.08
N ASP A 52 -15.79 2.66 21.02
CA ASP A 52 -15.51 1.28 21.44
C ASP A 52 -14.74 0.54 20.34
N ASP A 53 -13.97 -0.48 20.72
CA ASP A 53 -13.14 -1.26 19.80
C ASP A 53 -13.95 -1.86 18.64
N LYS A 54 -15.17 -2.33 18.92
CA LYS A 54 -16.11 -2.82 17.89
C LYS A 54 -16.41 -1.76 16.84
N ARG A 55 -16.64 -0.52 17.26
CA ARG A 55 -16.94 0.59 16.35
C ARG A 55 -15.72 1.03 15.56
N ILE A 56 -14.53 0.94 16.16
CA ILE A 56 -13.26 1.19 15.48
C ILE A 56 -13.03 0.14 14.39
N GLU A 57 -13.28 -1.14 14.66
CA GLU A 57 -13.17 -2.21 13.65
C GLU A 57 -14.16 -2.06 12.50
N GLU A 58 -15.41 -1.70 12.78
CA GLU A 58 -16.42 -1.39 11.77
C GLU A 58 -15.97 -0.24 10.86
N LEU A 59 -15.47 0.85 11.46
CA LEU A 59 -14.96 1.99 10.71
C LEU A 59 -13.74 1.62 9.87
N LYS A 60 -12.79 0.84 10.41
CA LYS A 60 -11.66 0.32 9.63
C LYS A 60 -12.13 -0.48 8.41
N LYS A 61 -13.14 -1.34 8.53
CA LYS A 61 -13.67 -2.10 7.38
C LYS A 61 -14.27 -1.22 6.29
N ILE A 62 -14.84 -0.07 6.67
CA ILE A 62 -15.50 0.87 5.74
C ILE A 62 -14.50 1.85 5.12
N THR A 63 -13.52 2.33 5.90
CA THR A 63 -12.56 3.36 5.48
C THR A 63 -11.29 2.77 4.87
N SER A 64 -10.88 1.59 5.33
CA SER A 64 -9.82 0.81 4.70
C SER A 64 -10.43 0.09 3.50
N LYS A 65 -10.76 0.84 2.44
CA LYS A 65 -10.51 0.28 1.11
C LYS A 65 -9.00 0.04 1.09
N VAL A 66 -8.61 -1.18 1.45
CA VAL A 66 -7.30 -1.73 1.15
C VAL A 66 -7.04 -1.29 -0.28
N THR A 67 -6.17 -0.30 -0.44
CA THR A 67 -5.82 0.09 -1.80
C THR A 67 -5.22 -1.16 -2.41
N LYS A 68 -5.41 -1.40 -3.71
CA LYS A 68 -4.76 -2.52 -4.40
C LYS A 68 -3.24 -2.58 -4.14
N TYR A 69 -2.66 -1.49 -3.60
CA TYR A 69 -1.30 -1.38 -3.12
C TYR A 69 -0.97 -2.29 -1.92
N ASP A 70 -1.84 -2.38 -0.91
CA ASP A 70 -1.62 -3.24 0.27
C ASP A 70 -1.72 -4.73 -0.10
N GLU A 71 -2.56 -5.09 -1.07
CA GLU A 71 -2.66 -6.47 -1.58
C GLU A 71 -1.43 -6.93 -2.37
N LEU A 72 -0.57 -6.01 -2.83
CA LEU A 72 0.69 -6.35 -3.51
C LEU A 72 1.74 -6.90 -2.54
N PHE A 73 1.65 -6.57 -1.25
CA PHE A 73 2.60 -6.99 -0.23
C PHE A 73 2.01 -8.12 0.62
N ARG A 74 2.16 -9.36 0.16
CA ARG A 74 1.66 -10.55 0.88
C ARG A 74 2.43 -10.90 2.16
N LYS A 75 3.66 -10.40 2.30
CA LYS A 75 4.54 -10.64 3.45
C LYS A 75 5.64 -9.59 3.44
N GLU A 76 5.83 -8.87 4.55
CA GLU A 76 7.03 -8.06 4.72
C GLU A 76 8.23 -9.01 4.81
N ILE A 77 9.13 -8.92 3.84
CA ILE A 77 10.40 -9.64 3.83
C ILE A 77 11.45 -8.64 4.28
N ASP A 78 12.18 -8.97 5.35
CA ASP A 78 13.28 -8.15 5.81
C ASP A 78 14.38 -8.06 4.74
N PHE A 79 15.06 -6.91 4.66
CA PHE A 79 16.18 -6.74 3.72
C PHE A 79 17.27 -7.80 3.89
N LYS A 80 17.50 -8.28 5.11
CA LYS A 80 18.44 -9.39 5.40
C LYS A 80 18.02 -10.70 4.74
N GLU A 81 16.72 -10.97 4.65
CA GLU A 81 16.20 -12.15 3.97
C GLU A 81 16.32 -11.99 2.45
N PHE A 82 16.03 -10.79 1.92
CA PHE A 82 16.28 -10.48 0.50
C PHE A 82 17.75 -10.66 0.10
N GLN A 83 18.70 -10.29 0.95
CA GLN A 83 20.14 -10.46 0.70
C GLN A 83 20.60 -11.91 0.56
N LYS A 84 19.82 -12.90 1.04
CA LYS A 84 20.14 -14.31 0.85
C LYS A 84 19.97 -14.73 -0.62
N TYR A 85 19.06 -14.08 -1.34
CA TYR A 85 18.84 -14.34 -2.75
C TYR A 85 19.96 -13.70 -3.59
N ARG A 86 20.55 -14.51 -4.47
CA ARG A 86 21.66 -14.09 -5.34
C ARG A 86 21.15 -13.78 -6.74
N ILE A 87 20.58 -12.60 -6.91
CA ILE A 87 20.12 -12.11 -8.22
C ILE A 87 21.31 -11.46 -8.96
N THR A 88 21.55 -11.85 -10.21
CA THR A 88 22.65 -11.35 -11.03
C THR A 88 22.18 -11.04 -12.46
N ILE A 89 22.99 -10.31 -13.21
CA ILE A 89 22.73 -10.02 -14.62
C ILE A 89 23.38 -11.08 -15.51
N GLY A 90 22.59 -11.78 -16.31
CA GLY A 90 23.04 -12.73 -17.33
C GLY A 90 22.79 -12.20 -18.75
N LYS A 91 23.55 -12.69 -19.74
CA LYS A 91 23.29 -12.43 -21.16
C LYS A 91 22.82 -13.71 -21.84
N ILE A 92 21.70 -13.65 -22.56
CA ILE A 92 21.19 -14.79 -23.32
C ILE A 92 22.12 -15.04 -24.52
N LEU A 93 22.65 -16.25 -24.64
CA LEU A 93 23.48 -16.68 -25.76
C LEU A 93 22.68 -17.51 -26.77
N ALA A 94 21.85 -18.44 -26.29
CA ALA A 94 21.05 -19.32 -27.14
C ALA A 94 19.76 -19.73 -26.42
N ILE A 95 18.73 -19.98 -27.20
CA ILE A 95 17.42 -20.47 -26.75
C ILE A 95 17.13 -21.73 -27.56
N ASP A 96 16.97 -22.86 -26.87
CA ASP A 96 16.68 -24.17 -27.45
C ASP A 96 15.43 -24.74 -26.79
N GLY A 97 14.26 -24.39 -27.35
CA GLY A 97 12.96 -24.69 -26.77
C GLY A 97 12.81 -24.08 -25.37
N ASN A 98 12.78 -24.93 -24.34
CA ASN A 98 12.65 -24.52 -22.94
C ASN A 98 14.01 -24.30 -22.25
N LYS A 99 15.13 -24.64 -22.88
CA LYS A 99 16.47 -24.49 -22.32
C LYS A 99 17.14 -23.24 -22.85
N ILE A 100 17.68 -22.42 -21.96
CA ILE A 100 18.31 -21.14 -22.30
C ILE A 100 19.74 -21.14 -21.79
N LYS A 101 20.70 -20.92 -22.69
CA LYS A 101 22.11 -20.74 -22.35
C LYS A 101 22.36 -19.28 -22.00
N ILE A 102 22.82 -19.02 -20.79
CA ILE A 102 23.03 -17.69 -20.24
C ILE A 102 24.48 -17.56 -19.82
N LYS A 103 25.13 -16.48 -20.28
CA LYS A 103 26.46 -16.08 -19.81
C LYS A 103 26.33 -15.23 -18.56
N ILE A 104 26.92 -15.67 -17.46
CA ILE A 104 26.95 -14.97 -16.18
C ILE A 104 28.41 -14.77 -15.81
N GLY A 105 28.90 -13.52 -15.93
CA GLY A 105 30.33 -13.24 -15.83
C GLY A 105 31.11 -13.96 -16.94
N GLU A 106 31.97 -14.90 -16.55
CA GLU A 106 32.77 -15.75 -17.44
C GLU A 106 32.16 -17.14 -17.64
N GLU A 107 31.22 -17.56 -16.78
CA GLU A 107 30.59 -18.87 -16.85
C GLU A 107 29.40 -18.87 -17.82
N ILE A 108 29.21 -19.99 -18.52
CA ILE A 108 28.01 -20.26 -19.31
C ILE A 108 27.20 -21.28 -18.53
N LYS A 109 25.98 -20.91 -18.14
CA LYS A 109 25.04 -21.80 -17.45
C LYS A 109 23.78 -22.00 -18.27
N GLU A 110 23.10 -23.10 -18.00
CA GLU A 110 21.82 -23.44 -18.62
C GLU A 110 20.70 -23.24 -17.61
N ALA A 111 19.62 -22.59 -18.05
CA ALA A 111 18.42 -22.37 -17.26
C ALA A 111 17.20 -22.89 -18.04
N GLU A 112 16.24 -23.48 -17.33
CA GLU A 112 15.01 -23.98 -17.93
C GLU A 112 13.86 -23.00 -17.66
N ILE A 113 13.07 -22.72 -18.69
CA ILE A 113 11.90 -21.85 -18.59
C ILE A 113 10.65 -22.56 -19.10
N LYS A 114 9.55 -22.42 -18.36
CA LYS A 114 8.25 -22.99 -18.73
C LYS A 114 7.47 -22.12 -19.72
N GLU A 115 7.76 -20.82 -19.75
CA GLU A 115 7.09 -19.84 -20.59
C GLU A 115 7.86 -19.70 -21.91
N LYS A 116 7.14 -19.61 -23.04
CA LYS A 116 7.78 -19.42 -24.35
C LYS A 116 8.37 -18.03 -24.45
N ILE A 117 9.64 -17.95 -24.85
CA ILE A 117 10.35 -16.71 -25.12
C ILE A 117 10.68 -16.64 -26.62
N ASP A 118 10.48 -15.46 -27.21
CA ASP A 118 10.88 -15.20 -28.59
C ASP A 118 12.40 -15.22 -28.76
N SER A 119 12.87 -15.75 -29.89
CA SER A 119 14.29 -15.76 -30.27
C SER A 119 14.91 -14.36 -30.35
N SER A 120 14.09 -13.30 -30.44
CA SER A 120 14.53 -11.89 -30.37
C SER A 120 15.17 -11.50 -29.03
N ALA A 121 15.05 -12.34 -27.99
CA ALA A 121 15.70 -12.14 -26.70
C ALA A 121 17.19 -12.52 -26.70
N ILE A 122 17.70 -13.21 -27.74
CA ILE A 122 19.12 -13.56 -27.84
C ILE A 122 19.97 -12.29 -27.87
N GLY A 123 21.02 -12.25 -27.05
CA GLY A 123 21.90 -11.10 -26.89
C GLY A 123 21.44 -10.08 -25.84
N LYS A 124 20.19 -10.15 -25.35
CA LYS A 124 19.70 -9.26 -24.30
C LYS A 124 20.29 -9.63 -22.93
N LYS A 125 20.49 -8.61 -22.10
CA LYS A 125 20.90 -8.73 -20.70
C LYS A 125 19.63 -8.84 -19.85
N ILE A 126 19.58 -9.85 -18.98
CA ILE A 126 18.43 -10.23 -18.18
C ILE A 126 18.80 -10.44 -16.71
N ALA A 127 17.83 -10.27 -15.81
CA ALA A 127 18.02 -10.61 -14.40
C ALA A 127 17.74 -12.11 -14.15
N VAL A 128 18.68 -12.77 -13.48
CA VAL A 128 18.61 -14.20 -13.15
C VAL A 128 18.88 -14.42 -11.67
N LEU A 129 18.13 -15.33 -11.05
CA LEU A 129 18.34 -15.78 -9.68
C LEU A 129 19.22 -17.05 -9.70
N LEU A 130 20.39 -16.94 -9.09
CA LEU A 130 21.36 -18.03 -8.95
C LEU A 130 20.93 -18.96 -7.81
N GLU A 131 20.05 -19.89 -8.13
CA GLU A 131 19.69 -21.08 -7.35
C GLU A 131 19.89 -22.32 -8.22
N GLU A 132 19.80 -23.52 -7.64
CA GLU A 132 19.76 -24.77 -8.39
C GLU A 132 18.33 -25.31 -8.38
N PRO A 133 17.61 -25.34 -9.52
CA PRO A 133 17.98 -24.84 -10.85
C PRO A 133 17.89 -23.31 -10.99
N ILE A 134 18.65 -22.74 -11.94
CA ILE A 134 18.71 -21.29 -12.18
C ILE A 134 17.34 -20.79 -12.65
N LYS A 135 16.86 -19.70 -12.05
CA LYS A 135 15.56 -19.09 -12.37
C LYS A 135 15.73 -17.78 -13.12
N ILE A 136 15.04 -17.63 -14.24
CA ILE A 136 14.98 -16.38 -15.01
C ILE A 136 13.82 -15.54 -14.48
N LEU A 137 14.05 -14.25 -14.24
CA LEU A 137 13.00 -13.35 -13.77
C LEU A 137 12.17 -12.82 -14.94
N LEU A 138 10.86 -13.02 -14.84
CA LEU A 138 9.86 -12.60 -15.83
C LEU A 138 8.78 -11.76 -15.16
N ALA A 139 8.28 -10.75 -15.86
CA ALA A 139 7.07 -10.03 -15.49
C ALA A 139 5.86 -10.69 -16.16
N LYS A 140 4.85 -11.08 -15.38
CA LYS A 140 3.61 -11.68 -15.89
C LYS A 140 2.41 -10.81 -15.52
N ARG A 141 1.57 -10.47 -16.50
CA ARG A 141 0.29 -9.79 -16.30
C ARG A 141 -0.79 -10.47 -17.14
N GLY A 142 -1.63 -11.29 -16.49
CA GLY A 142 -2.56 -12.16 -17.19
C GLY A 142 -1.79 -13.16 -18.07
N ASP A 143 -2.14 -13.20 -19.36
CA ASP A 143 -1.50 -14.09 -20.35
C ASP A 143 -0.22 -13.50 -20.97
N LYS A 144 0.13 -12.26 -20.63
CA LYS A 144 1.34 -11.62 -21.16
C LYS A 144 2.52 -11.88 -20.23
N VAL A 145 3.61 -12.40 -20.80
CA VAL A 145 4.90 -12.61 -20.15
C VAL A 145 5.93 -11.71 -20.84
N SER A 146 6.73 -10.99 -20.06
CA SER A 146 7.81 -10.15 -20.55
C SER A 146 9.10 -10.43 -19.79
N LEU A 147 10.21 -10.48 -20.51
CA LEU A 147 11.54 -10.56 -19.90
C LEU A 147 11.91 -9.25 -19.21
N ILE A 148 12.52 -9.37 -18.04
CA ILE A 148 13.12 -8.24 -17.35
C ILE A 148 14.50 -8.00 -17.99
N THR A 149 14.58 -6.97 -18.82
CA THR A 149 15.82 -6.56 -19.50
C THR A 149 16.43 -5.36 -18.81
N ILE A 150 17.75 -5.20 -18.95
CA ILE A 150 18.48 -4.05 -18.42
C ILE A 150 18.72 -3.06 -19.57
N ASP A 151 18.22 -1.83 -19.41
CA ASP A 151 18.33 -0.78 -20.44
C ASP A 151 19.75 -0.20 -20.55
N LYS A 152 20.53 -0.24 -19.47
CA LYS A 152 21.91 0.26 -19.43
C LYS A 152 22.92 -0.83 -19.74
N ASP A 153 24.03 -0.45 -20.37
CA ASP A 153 25.13 -1.39 -20.60
C ASP A 153 25.87 -1.71 -19.29
N ILE A 154 25.42 -2.77 -18.62
CA ILE A 154 26.04 -3.31 -17.40
C ILE A 154 26.76 -4.63 -17.73
N LYS A 155 27.92 -4.88 -17.13
CA LYS A 155 28.65 -6.15 -17.30
C LYS A 155 27.83 -7.35 -16.80
N THR A 156 27.98 -8.51 -17.43
CA THR A 156 27.38 -9.76 -16.95
C THR A 156 28.02 -10.20 -15.64
N GLY A 157 27.27 -10.90 -14.79
CA GLY A 157 27.71 -11.35 -13.47
C GLY A 157 27.58 -10.31 -12.36
N VAL A 158 27.16 -9.09 -12.68
CA VAL A 158 26.91 -8.04 -11.67
C VAL A 158 25.70 -8.41 -10.84
N ARG A 159 25.82 -8.26 -9.51
CA ARG A 159 24.77 -8.53 -8.54
C ARG A 159 23.74 -7.40 -8.52
N VAL A 160 22.46 -7.77 -8.54
CA VAL A 160 21.33 -6.85 -8.32
C VAL A 160 21.15 -6.66 -6.81
N ARG A 161 20.94 -5.41 -6.38
CA ARG A 161 20.70 -5.02 -4.99
C ARG A 161 19.51 -4.08 -4.91
#